data_AF-A0A7J7QUA8-F1
#
_entry.id   AF-A0A7J7QUA8-F1
#
_cell.length_a   1.000
_cell.length_b   1.000
_cell.length_c   1.000
_cell.angle_alpha   90.00
_cell.angle_beta   90.00
_cell.angle_gamma   90.00
#
_symmetry.space_group_name_H-M   'P 1'
#
loop_
_entity.id
_entity.type
_entity.pdbx_description
1 polymer ?
#
loop_
_entity_poly.entity_id
_entity_poly.type
_entity_poly.pdbx_seq_one_letter_code
_entity_poly.pdbx_strand_id
1 'polypeptide(L)'
;MREPLVPGSREQAGLAPDCRLNPHRSFLGTGNYDINVIMAALQGLGLTAVWWDRRRPLTQLALPHVLGLILNLPAPVSLGLLTLPLRRRHWVALRQVDGVYYNLDSKLRAPEALGDEDGLRSFLGAVLAPGLCQVLVVVTKEVEEKNSWLQLD
;
A
#
# COMPACT_ATOMS: atom_id res chain seq x y z
N MET A 1 42.09 13.20 37.82
CA MET A 1 41.95 11.99 36.97
C MET A 1 40.54 11.43 37.17
N ARG A 2 39.57 11.90 36.37
CA ARG A 2 38.24 11.31 36.19
C ARG A 2 37.76 11.73 34.80
N GLU A 3 37.62 10.77 33.90
CA GLU A 3 37.03 10.94 32.57
C GLU A 3 35.51 11.19 32.69
N PRO A 4 34.92 12.02 31.81
CA PRO A 4 33.48 12.19 31.73
C PRO A 4 32.80 11.12 30.86
N LEU A 5 31.54 10.86 31.21
CA LEU A 5 30.62 9.87 30.67
C LEU A 5 30.36 10.01 29.16
N VAL A 6 30.40 8.87 28.47
CA VAL A 6 29.84 8.70 27.11
C VAL A 6 28.33 8.45 27.23
N PRO A 7 27.45 9.23 26.56
CA PRO A 7 26.05 8.86 26.44
C PRO A 7 25.87 7.92 25.25
N GLY A 8 25.60 6.66 25.57
CA GLY A 8 25.02 5.70 24.64
C GLY A 8 23.54 5.97 24.42
N SER A 9 23.17 6.06 23.14
CA SER A 9 21.98 5.46 22.52
C SER A 9 20.66 5.45 23.31
N ARG A 10 19.73 6.34 22.93
CA ARG A 10 18.27 6.14 23.00
C ARG A 10 17.54 7.27 22.25
N GLU A 11 17.29 7.08 20.97
CA GLU A 11 16.22 7.79 20.25
C GLU A 11 15.27 6.77 19.63
N GLN A 12 14.30 6.33 20.44
CA GLN A 12 12.98 5.90 19.99
C GLN A 12 12.00 6.44 21.02
N ALA A 13 11.69 7.72 20.93
CA ALA A 13 10.65 8.35 21.72
C ALA A 13 9.80 9.17 20.75
N GLY A 14 8.59 8.70 20.45
CA GLY A 14 7.70 9.48 19.59
C GLY A 14 6.46 8.83 19.03
N LEU A 15 5.91 7.75 19.60
CA LEU A 15 4.55 7.29 19.28
C LEU A 15 3.84 6.84 20.59
N ALA A 16 3.38 7.83 21.36
CA ALA A 16 2.52 7.78 22.57
C ALA A 16 3.14 7.24 23.88
N PRO A 17 3.48 8.12 24.87
CA PRO A 17 4.08 7.68 26.13
C PRO A 17 3.10 7.30 27.25
N ASP A 18 1.77 7.41 27.10
CA ASP A 18 0.84 7.13 28.23
C ASP A 18 -0.56 6.64 27.80
N CYS A 19 -0.65 5.48 27.15
CA CYS A 19 -1.92 4.76 27.01
C CYS A 19 -1.67 3.25 27.14
N ARG A 20 -2.09 2.65 28.25
CA ARG A 20 -1.96 1.20 28.55
C ARG A 20 -2.85 0.29 27.67
N LEU A 21 -3.37 0.80 26.56
CA LEU A 21 -4.15 0.08 25.54
C LEU A 21 -3.73 0.65 24.18
N ASN A 22 -3.04 -0.16 23.37
CA ASN A 22 -2.57 0.25 22.05
C ASN A 22 -3.74 0.26 21.05
N PRO A 23 -4.28 1.43 20.64
CA PRO A 23 -5.45 1.51 19.76
C PRO A 23 -5.15 1.00 18.34
N HIS A 24 -3.86 0.79 18.01
CA HIS A 24 -3.39 0.34 16.70
C HIS A 24 -3.11 -1.17 16.65
N ARG A 25 -3.44 -1.92 17.70
CA ARG A 25 -3.32 -3.38 17.72
C ARG A 25 -4.70 -4.00 17.85
N SER A 26 -5.24 -4.51 16.75
CA SER A 26 -6.41 -5.38 16.76
C SER A 26 -6.20 -6.49 17.80
N PHE A 27 -7.10 -6.58 18.78
CA PHE A 27 -7.07 -7.57 19.88
C PHE A 27 -7.08 -9.04 19.42
N LEU A 28 -7.17 -9.29 18.10
CA LEU A 28 -7.21 -10.60 17.46
C LEU A 28 -6.05 -10.89 16.50
N GLY A 29 -4.99 -10.06 16.46
CA GLY A 29 -3.79 -10.36 15.64
C GLY A 29 -4.00 -10.33 14.12
N THR A 30 -5.16 -9.87 13.64
CA THR A 30 -5.44 -9.63 12.22
C THR A 30 -4.86 -8.27 11.83
N GLY A 31 -3.77 -8.27 11.06
CA GLY A 31 -3.01 -7.11 10.57
C GLY A 31 -3.81 -6.08 9.78
N ASN A 32 -4.71 -5.37 10.45
CA ASN A 32 -5.48 -4.25 9.93
C ASN A 32 -4.66 -2.97 10.13
N TYR A 33 -3.49 -2.90 9.48
CA TYR A 33 -2.61 -1.74 9.57
C TYR A 33 -3.27 -0.55 8.90
N ASP A 34 -3.25 0.58 9.62
CA ASP A 34 -3.65 1.86 9.08
C ASP A 34 -2.71 2.28 7.93
N ILE A 35 -3.23 3.03 6.96
CA ILE A 35 -2.46 3.44 5.79
C ILE A 35 -1.21 4.27 6.15
N ASN A 36 -1.25 5.00 7.26
CA ASN A 36 -0.12 5.77 7.75
C ASN A 36 1.10 4.88 8.06
N VAL A 37 0.88 3.62 8.46
CA VAL A 37 1.96 2.66 8.67
C VAL A 37 2.65 2.32 7.36
N ILE A 38 1.88 2.12 6.29
CA ILE A 38 2.41 1.84 4.95
C ILE A 38 3.19 3.05 4.44
N MET A 39 2.64 4.27 4.57
CA MET A 39 3.31 5.49 4.15
C MET A 39 4.62 5.72 4.92
N ALA A 40 4.62 5.54 6.25
CA ALA A 40 5.82 5.70 7.07
C ALA A 40 6.90 4.65 6.70
N ALA A 41 6.50 3.41 6.44
CA ALA A 41 7.42 2.37 6.00
C ALA A 41 8.05 2.69 4.64
N LEU A 42 7.26 3.19 3.69
CA LEU A 42 7.77 3.65 2.38
C LEU A 42 8.73 4.83 2.52
N GLN A 43 8.39 5.81 3.36
CA GLN A 43 9.24 6.97 3.63
C GLN A 43 10.61 6.58 4.21
N GLY A 44 10.66 5.58 5.09
CA GLY A 44 11.90 5.01 5.62
C GLY A 44 12.81 4.40 4.55
N LEU A 45 12.25 4.05 3.39
CA LEU A 45 12.98 3.52 2.23
C LEU A 45 13.24 4.57 1.14
N GLY A 46 12.95 5.86 1.42
CA GLY A 46 13.07 6.92 0.43
C GLY A 46 11.98 6.88 -0.66
N LEU A 47 10.91 6.12 -0.43
CA LEU A 47 9.75 6.03 -1.31
C LEU A 47 8.59 6.85 -0.76
N THR A 48 7.57 7.01 -1.59
CA THR A 48 6.34 7.69 -1.24
C THR A 48 5.15 7.00 -1.88
N ALA A 49 3.96 7.24 -1.33
CA ALA A 49 2.70 6.71 -1.83
C ALA A 49 1.72 7.85 -2.08
N VAL A 50 1.31 7.99 -3.34
CA VAL A 50 0.36 9.01 -3.77
C VAL A 50 -1.01 8.38 -3.96
N TRP A 51 -2.06 9.06 -3.49
CA TRP A 51 -3.43 8.62 -3.73
C TRP A 51 -3.82 8.83 -5.19
N TRP A 52 -4.21 7.75 -5.86
CA TRP A 52 -4.80 7.86 -7.18
C TRP A 52 -6.23 8.38 -7.08
N ASP A 53 -6.54 9.42 -7.86
CA ASP A 53 -7.90 9.90 -8.02
C ASP A 53 -8.65 9.02 -9.02
N ARG A 54 -9.57 8.19 -8.52
CA ARG A 54 -10.38 7.27 -9.33
C ARG A 54 -11.24 7.94 -10.42
N ARG A 55 -11.42 9.27 -10.35
CA ARG A 55 -12.15 10.03 -11.38
C ARG A 55 -11.32 10.26 -12.63
N ARG A 56 -10.00 10.08 -12.54
CA ARG A 56 -9.07 10.22 -13.66
C ARG A 56 -9.09 8.96 -14.52
N PRO A 57 -9.01 9.09 -15.85
CA PRO A 57 -8.85 7.93 -16.71
C PRO A 57 -7.50 7.26 -16.40
N LEU A 58 -7.48 5.93 -16.42
CA LEU A 58 -6.26 5.18 -16.11
C LEU A 58 -5.13 5.50 -17.09
N THR A 59 -5.43 5.92 -18.33
CA THR A 59 -4.45 6.36 -19.33
C THR A 59 -3.50 7.43 -18.80
N GLN A 60 -3.96 8.31 -17.90
CA GLN A 60 -3.13 9.33 -17.25
C GLN A 60 -2.14 8.76 -16.23
N LEU A 61 -2.21 7.48 -15.85
CA LEU A 61 -1.22 6.86 -14.98
C LEU A 61 0.03 6.49 -15.79
N ALA A 62 1.14 7.17 -15.51
CA ALA A 62 2.43 6.95 -16.14
C ALA A 62 3.14 5.72 -15.54
N LEU A 63 2.67 4.53 -15.88
CA LEU A 63 3.15 3.26 -15.33
C LEU A 63 4.69 3.07 -15.34
N PRO A 64 5.46 3.51 -16.37
CA PRO A 64 6.92 3.40 -16.35
C PRO A 64 7.63 4.16 -15.22
N HIS A 65 6.98 5.18 -14.65
CA HIS A 65 7.52 5.95 -13.52
C HIS A 65 7.05 5.40 -12.16
N VAL A 66 6.18 4.38 -12.16
CA VAL A 66 5.58 3.81 -10.97
C VAL A 66 6.33 2.56 -10.56
N LEU A 67 6.76 2.51 -9.30
CA LEU A 67 7.41 1.32 -8.74
C LEU A 67 6.38 0.21 -8.51
N GLY A 68 5.18 0.54 -8.06
CA GLY A 68 4.13 -0.44 -7.83
C GLY A 68 2.86 0.21 -7.35
N LEU A 69 1.82 -0.59 -7.17
CA LEU A 69 0.53 -0.14 -6.70
C LEU A 69 0.14 -0.89 -5.43
N ILE A 70 -0.53 -0.19 -4.51
CA ILE A 70 -1.13 -0.79 -3.33
C ILE A 70 -2.62 -0.51 -3.37
N LEU A 71 -3.43 -1.57 -3.41
CA LEU A 71 -4.88 -1.51 -3.52
C LEU A 71 -5.50 -1.80 -2.17
N ASN A 72 -6.56 -1.06 -1.83
CA ASN A 72 -7.42 -1.33 -0.69
C ASN A 72 -8.76 -1.91 -1.16
N LEU A 73 -8.82 -3.24 -1.24
CA LEU A 73 -10.00 -3.94 -1.75
C LEU A 73 -10.98 -4.29 -0.62
N PRO A 74 -12.31 -4.21 -0.86
CA PRO A 74 -13.27 -4.82 0.03
C PRO A 74 -13.17 -6.36 -0.09
N ALA A 75 -12.96 -7.03 1.04
CA ALA A 75 -12.88 -8.48 1.12
C ALA A 75 -13.97 -9.06 2.03
N PRO A 76 -14.66 -10.14 1.61
CA PRO A 76 -15.58 -10.86 2.48
C PRO A 76 -14.87 -11.38 3.72
N VAL A 77 -15.58 -11.42 4.84
CA VAL A 77 -15.14 -12.13 6.05
C VAL A 77 -15.75 -13.53 6.02
N SER A 78 -14.92 -14.56 6.07
CA SER A 78 -15.35 -15.96 6.14
C SER A 78 -15.05 -16.53 7.52
N LEU A 79 -16.03 -17.25 8.10
CA LEU A 79 -15.89 -18.02 9.33
C LEU A 79 -16.25 -19.48 9.01
N GLY A 80 -15.23 -20.31 8.79
CA GLY A 80 -15.42 -21.68 8.29
C GLY A 80 -16.09 -21.67 6.90
N LEU A 81 -17.21 -22.38 6.77
CA LEU A 81 -18.01 -22.46 5.54
C LEU A 81 -19.00 -21.28 5.38
N LEU A 82 -19.11 -20.39 6.36
CA LEU A 82 -20.05 -19.26 6.34
C LEU A 82 -19.35 -17.98 5.90
N THR A 83 -19.92 -17.29 4.91
CA THR A 83 -19.51 -15.91 4.57
C THR A 83 -20.40 -14.94 5.34
N LEU A 84 -19.79 -14.14 6.21
CA LEU A 84 -20.49 -13.14 7.00
C LEU A 84 -20.87 -11.93 6.11
N PRO A 85 -21.99 -11.24 6.41
CA PRO A 85 -22.37 -9.99 5.72
C PRO A 85 -21.46 -8.79 6.10
N LEU A 86 -20.24 -9.06 6.57
CA LEU A 86 -19.24 -8.06 6.92
C LEU A 86 -18.14 -8.05 5.87
N ARG A 87 -17.78 -6.86 5.40
CA ARG A 87 -16.63 -6.65 4.51
C ARG A 87 -15.49 -6.03 5.30
N ARG A 88 -14.33 -6.66 5.28
CA ARG A 88 -13.08 -6.09 5.78
C ARG A 88 -12.29 -5.48 4.64
N ARG A 89 -11.38 -4.58 4.97
CA ARG A 89 -10.40 -4.08 4.01
C ARG A 89 -9.26 -5.07 3.85
N HIS A 90 -8.66 -5.08 2.68
CA HIS A 90 -7.59 -5.99 2.31
C HIS A 90 -6.60 -5.28 1.41
N TRP A 91 -5.35 -5.27 1.83
CA TRP A 91 -4.26 -4.65 1.09
C TRP A 91 -3.69 -5.64 0.08
N VAL A 92 -3.60 -5.22 -1.18
CA VAL A 92 -3.03 -6.01 -2.28
C VAL A 92 -1.95 -5.19 -2.96
N ALA A 93 -0.79 -5.80 -3.23
CA ALA A 93 0.27 -5.16 -3.98
C ALA A 93 0.24 -5.62 -5.44
N LEU A 94 0.42 -4.69 -6.38
CA LEU A 94 0.71 -4.98 -7.78
C LEU A 94 2.11 -4.47 -8.11
N ARG A 95 2.91 -5.28 -8.80
CA ARG A 95 4.30 -4.94 -9.11
C ARG A 95 4.73 -5.54 -10.44
N GLN A 96 5.52 -4.78 -11.20
CA GLN A 96 6.23 -5.29 -12.37
C GLN A 96 7.53 -5.98 -11.95
N VAL A 97 7.74 -7.18 -12.50
CA VAL A 97 8.97 -7.96 -12.39
C VAL A 97 9.31 -8.47 -13.79
N ASP A 98 10.51 -8.17 -14.27
CA ASP A 98 11.00 -8.57 -15.60
C ASP A 98 10.02 -8.26 -16.75
N GLY A 99 9.41 -7.07 -16.71
CA GLY A 99 8.47 -6.60 -17.73
C GLY A 99 7.01 -7.06 -17.52
N VAL A 100 6.75 -8.01 -16.64
CA VAL A 100 5.41 -8.56 -16.38
C VAL A 100 4.85 -8.02 -15.07
N TYR A 101 3.61 -7.54 -15.10
CA TYR A 101 2.87 -7.15 -13.91
C TYR A 101 2.25 -8.36 -13.22
N TYR A 102 2.34 -8.37 -11.90
CA TYR A 102 1.77 -9.42 -11.07
C TYR A 102 0.83 -8.85 -10.02
N ASN A 103 -0.25 -9.58 -9.77
CA ASN A 103 -1.06 -9.49 -8.59
C ASN A 103 -0.42 -10.32 -7.47
N LEU A 104 0.06 -9.62 -6.44
CA LEU A 104 0.74 -10.18 -5.27
C LEU A 104 -0.19 -10.22 -4.05
N ASP A 105 -1.49 -10.46 -4.27
CA ASP A 105 -2.44 -10.69 -3.19
C ASP A 105 -2.00 -11.90 -2.34
N SER A 106 -1.72 -11.64 -1.06
CA SER A 106 -1.35 -12.65 -0.06
C SER A 106 -2.36 -13.79 0.15
N LYS A 107 -3.60 -13.67 -0.36
CA LYS A 107 -4.61 -14.73 -0.34
C LYS A 107 -4.50 -15.69 -1.51
N LEU A 108 -3.78 -15.34 -2.56
CA LEU A 108 -3.50 -16.24 -3.67
C LEU A 108 -2.48 -17.28 -3.25
N ARG A 109 -2.55 -18.47 -3.85
CA ARG A 109 -1.55 -19.53 -3.63
C ARG A 109 -0.20 -19.20 -4.26
N ALA A 110 -0.21 -18.38 -5.30
CA ALA A 110 0.96 -17.92 -6.03
C ALA A 110 0.64 -16.55 -6.68
N PRO A 111 1.66 -15.75 -7.04
CA PRO A 111 1.50 -14.54 -7.83
C PRO A 111 0.71 -14.81 -9.12
N GLU A 112 -0.31 -14.00 -9.38
CA GLU A 112 -1.09 -14.08 -10.61
C GLU A 112 -0.53 -13.07 -11.63
N ALA A 113 -0.17 -13.55 -12.81
CA ALA A 113 0.34 -12.69 -13.88
C ALA A 113 -0.81 -11.90 -14.50
N LEU A 114 -0.68 -10.57 -14.50
CA LEU A 114 -1.59 -9.64 -15.17
C LEU A 114 -1.13 -9.32 -16.61
N GLY A 115 0.13 -9.62 -16.96
CA GLY A 115 0.68 -9.37 -18.28
C GLY A 115 1.39 -8.01 -18.35
N ASP A 116 1.08 -7.24 -19.38
CA ASP A 116 1.67 -5.93 -19.67
C ASP A 116 0.87 -4.77 -19.05
N GLU A 117 1.13 -3.54 -19.50
CA GLU A 117 0.41 -2.35 -19.06
C GLU A 117 -1.08 -2.40 -19.36
N ASP A 118 -1.50 -2.95 -20.51
CA ASP A 118 -2.90 -3.04 -20.89
C ASP A 118 -3.64 -4.07 -20.05
N GLY A 119 -2.99 -5.19 -19.73
CA GLY A 119 -3.46 -6.18 -18.78
C GLY A 119 -3.67 -5.57 -17.39
N LEU A 120 -2.69 -4.81 -16.89
CA LEU A 120 -2.81 -4.10 -15.63
C LEU A 120 -3.94 -3.07 -15.64
N ARG A 121 -4.06 -2.26 -16.70
CA ARG A 121 -5.12 -1.24 -16.84
C ARG A 121 -6.50 -1.88 -16.86
N SER A 122 -6.65 -3.01 -17.55
CA SER A 122 -7.90 -3.79 -17.58
C SER A 122 -8.27 -4.30 -16.20
N PHE A 123 -7.30 -4.86 -15.46
CA PHE A 123 -7.50 -5.30 -14.08
C PHE A 123 -7.91 -4.12 -13.17
N LEU A 124 -7.18 -3.01 -13.21
CA LEU A 124 -7.48 -1.80 -12.44
C LEU A 124 -8.87 -1.25 -12.76
N GLY A 125 -9.27 -1.22 -14.03
CA GLY A 125 -10.60 -0.81 -14.45
C GLY A 125 -11.70 -1.68 -13.83
N ALA A 126 -11.51 -3.00 -13.85
CA ALA A 126 -12.46 -3.94 -13.26
C ALA A 126 -12.60 -3.77 -11.74
N VAL A 127 -11.50 -3.60 -11.01
CA VAL A 127 -11.54 -3.44 -9.53
C VAL A 127 -12.00 -2.05 -9.08
N LEU A 128 -11.81 -1.02 -9.91
CA LEU A 128 -12.26 0.35 -9.63
C LEU A 128 -13.74 0.57 -9.97
N ALA A 129 -14.30 -0.15 -10.94
CA ALA A 129 -15.68 0.03 -11.40
C ALA A 129 -16.75 0.00 -10.27
N PRO A 130 -16.65 -0.87 -9.24
CA PRO A 130 -17.60 -0.84 -8.12
C PRO A 130 -17.48 0.39 -7.20
N GLY A 131 -16.45 1.24 -7.36
CA GLY A 131 -16.24 2.46 -6.57
C GLY A 131 -15.73 2.24 -5.15
N LEU A 132 -15.57 0.99 -4.72
CA LEU A 132 -15.17 0.65 -3.35
C LEU A 132 -13.65 0.50 -3.18
N CYS A 133 -12.90 0.42 -4.27
CA CYS A 133 -11.45 0.29 -4.26
C CYS A 133 -10.76 1.65 -4.08
N GLN A 134 -9.66 1.64 -3.36
CA GLN A 134 -8.70 2.73 -3.33
C GLN A 134 -7.36 2.25 -3.86
N VAL A 135 -6.63 3.14 -4.52
CA VAL A 135 -5.33 2.83 -5.13
C VAL A 135 -4.31 3.85 -4.63
N LEU A 136 -3.20 3.33 -4.13
CA LEU A 136 -1.98 4.09 -3.91
C LEU A 136 -0.98 3.77 -5.01
N VAL A 137 -0.34 4.80 -5.52
CA VAL A 137 0.74 4.74 -6.49
C VAL A 137 2.04 4.89 -5.72
N VAL A 138 2.88 3.85 -5.70
CA VAL A 138 4.17 3.87 -5.02
C VAL A 138 5.24 4.34 -5.99
N VAL A 139 5.93 5.42 -5.63
CA VAL A 139 6.93 6.08 -6.48
C VAL A 139 8.14 6.51 -5.65
N THR A 140 9.22 6.96 -6.31
CA THR A 140 10.32 7.63 -5.62
C THR A 140 9.94 9.06 -5.26
N LYS A 141 10.64 9.68 -4.31
CA LYS A 141 10.40 11.08 -3.93
C LYS A 141 10.54 12.03 -5.13
N GLU A 142 11.53 11.80 -5.98
CA GLU A 142 11.77 12.65 -7.17
C GLU A 142 10.61 12.58 -8.17
N VAL A 143 9.99 11.41 -8.31
CA VAL A 143 8.83 11.22 -9.20
C VAL A 143 7.59 11.91 -8.63
N GLU A 144 7.38 11.84 -7.30
CA GLU A 144 6.31 12.57 -6.63
C GLU A 144 6.48 14.09 -6.77
N GLU A 145 7.66 14.62 -6.46
CA GLU A 145 7.97 16.05 -6.56
C GLU A 145 7.75 16.60 -7.97
N LYS A 146 8.14 15.83 -9.00
CA LYS A 146 7.96 16.19 -10.40
C LYS A 146 6.55 15.91 -10.93
N ASN A 147 5.71 15.23 -10.15
CA ASN A 147 4.42 14.69 -10.59
C ASN A 147 4.49 13.85 -11.89
N SER A 148 5.64 13.23 -12.18
CA SER A 148 5.84 12.49 -13.43
C SER A 148 5.13 11.14 -13.48
N TRP A 149 4.52 10.72 -12.37
CA TRP A 149 3.61 9.57 -12.31
C TRP A 149 2.24 9.86 -12.95
N LEU A 150 1.94 11.12 -13.24
CA LEU A 150 0.73 11.58 -13.90
C LEU A 150 1.08 12.12 -15.30
N GLN A 151 0.44 11.56 -16.33
CA GLN A 151 0.46 12.10 -17.68
C GLN A 151 -0.68 13.12 -17.82
N LEU A 152 -0.38 14.28 -18.38
CA LEU A 152 -1.38 15.25 -18.81
C LEU A 152 -1.69 14.95 -20.27
N ASP A 153 -2.98 14.82 -20.60
CA ASP A 153 -3.44 14.73 -21.98
C ASP A 153 -3.16 16.02 -22.77
#